data_AF-A0A355CAQ7-F1
#
_entry.id   AF-A0A355CAQ7-F1
#
_cell.length_a   1.000
_cell.length_b   1.000
_cell.length_c   1.000
_cell.angle_alpha   90.00
_cell.angle_beta   90.00
_cell.angle_gamma   90.00
#
_symmetry.space_group_name_H-M   'P 1'
#
loop_
_entity.id
_entity.type
_entity.pdbx_description
1 polymer ?
#
loop_
_entity_poly.entity_id
_entity_poly.type
_entity_poly.pdbx_seq_one_letter_code
_entity_poly.pdbx_strand_id
1 'polypeptide(L)' 'MKFSAKILLSLVVFTLMANSAASQNNIVDEIVWVVGDEAILKSEVEEYRKDIQMQNQRIEGDPYCFIPEQMAI' A
#
# COMPACT_ATOMS: atom_id res chain seq x y z
N MET A 1 6.11 -50.08 2.89
CA MET A 1 5.98 -49.01 1.87
C MET A 1 7.35 -48.39 1.66
N LYS A 2 8.02 -48.63 0.52
CA LYS A 2 9.35 -48.05 0.24
C LYS A 2 9.15 -46.77 -0.56
N PHE A 3 8.96 -45.64 0.10
CA PHE A 3 8.96 -44.35 -0.58
C PHE A 3 10.36 -44.11 -1.16
N SER A 4 10.45 -44.00 -2.48
CA SER A 4 11.71 -43.75 -3.17
C SER A 4 12.21 -42.35 -2.80
N ALA A 5 13.50 -42.20 -2.50
CA ALA A 5 14.12 -40.93 -2.10
C ALA A 5 13.84 -39.78 -3.09
N LYS A 6 13.61 -40.10 -4.37
CA LYS A 6 13.21 -39.16 -5.42
C LYS A 6 11.84 -38.52 -5.17
N ILE A 7 10.90 -39.30 -4.63
CA ILE A 7 9.54 -38.82 -4.30
C ILE A 7 9.60 -37.90 -3.09
N LEU A 8 10.42 -38.27 -2.09
CA LEU A 8 10.64 -37.43 -0.91
C LEU A 8 11.30 -36.09 -1.29
N LEU A 9 12.32 -36.12 -2.16
CA LEU A 9 12.99 -34.93 -2.65
C LEU A 9 12.05 -34.00 -3.43
N SER A 10 11.21 -34.56 -4.30
CA SER A 10 10.20 -33.81 -5.05
C SER A 10 9.21 -33.09 -4.12
N LEU A 11 8.74 -33.77 -3.08
CA LEU A 11 7.79 -33.21 -2.10
C LEU A 11 8.41 -32.06 -1.28
N VAL A 12 9.68 -32.20 -0.90
CA VAL A 12 10.41 -31.15 -0.17
C VAL A 12 10.61 -29.90 -1.04
N VAL A 13 10.94 -30.07 -2.33
CA VAL A 13 11.06 -28.94 -3.25
C VAL A 13 9.72 -28.22 -3.46
N PHE A 14 8.62 -28.97 -3.57
CA PHE A 14 7.28 -28.40 -3.74
C PHE A 14 6.83 -27.57 -2.53
N THR A 15 7.10 -28.05 -1.32
CA THR A 15 6.73 -27.36 -0.07
C THR A 15 7.56 -26.08 0.16
N LEU A 16 8.82 -26.04 -0.30
CA LEU A 16 9.64 -24.83 -0.21
C LEU A 16 9.12 -23.69 -1.11
N MET A 17 8.58 -24.01 -2.30
CA MET A 17 8.06 -23.00 -3.24
C MET A 17 6.68 -22.44 -2.84
N ALA A 18 5.91 -23.18 -2.03
CA ALA A 18 4.58 -22.76 -1.58
C ALA A 18 4.58 -21.62 -0.54
N ASN A 19 5.72 -21.31 0.09
CA ASN A 19 5.82 -20.26 1.13
C ASN A 19 5.76 -18.81 0.59
N SER A 20 5.55 -18.63 -0.70
CA SER A 20 5.49 -17.29 -1.34
C SER A 20 4.13 -16.61 -1.17
N ALA A 21 3.17 -17.24 -0.50
CA ALA A 21 1.85 -16.68 -0.21
C ALA A 21 1.89 -15.71 1.00
N ALA A 22 2.84 -14.77 1.00
CA ALA A 22 2.74 -13.61 1.89
C ALA A 22 1.44 -12.88 1.51
N SER A 23 0.62 -12.56 2.51
CA SER A 23 -0.61 -11.79 2.32
C SER A 23 -0.27 -10.51 1.57
N GLN A 24 -0.87 -10.33 0.39
CA GLN A 24 -0.68 -9.13 -0.42
C GLN A 24 -1.37 -7.97 0.30
N ASN A 25 -0.67 -6.85 0.49
CA ASN A 25 -1.27 -5.62 0.98
C ASN A 25 -2.07 -4.94 -0.16
N ASN A 26 -3.18 -5.55 -0.55
CA ASN A 26 -4.04 -5.12 -1.65
C ASN A 26 -5.07 -4.07 -1.18
N ILE A 27 -4.59 -3.02 -0.51
CA ILE A 27 -5.44 -1.88 -0.17
C ILE A 27 -5.59 -1.06 -1.44
N VAL A 28 -6.83 -0.91 -1.91
CA VAL A 28 -7.14 -0.12 -3.12
C VAL A 28 -6.86 1.35 -2.86
N ASP A 29 -7.31 1.86 -1.71
CA ASP A 29 -7.03 3.23 -1.27
C ASP A 29 -6.88 3.28 0.24
N GLU A 30 -5.89 4.04 0.70
CA GLU A 30 -5.52 4.15 2.11
C GLU A 30 -6.17 5.42 2.70
N ILE A 31 -6.65 5.33 3.94
CA ILE A 31 -7.09 6.51 4.69
C ILE A 31 -5.86 7.13 5.35
N VAL A 32 -5.62 8.41 5.08
CA VAL A 32 -4.49 9.16 5.67
C VAL A 32 -4.90 9.98 6.88
N TRP A 33 -6.15 10.45 6.93
CA TRP A 33 -6.69 11.26 8.02
C TRP A 33 -8.21 11.07 8.15
N VAL A 34 -8.78 11.30 9.34
CA VAL A 34 -10.24 11.34 9.57
C VAL A 34 -10.62 12.67 10.23
N VAL A 35 -11.57 13.39 9.63
CA VAL A 35 -12.08 14.69 10.08
C VAL A 35 -13.55 14.51 10.45
N GLY A 36 -13.86 14.41 11.73
CA GLY A 36 -15.23 14.11 12.17
C GLY A 36 -15.67 12.71 11.71
N ASP A 37 -16.65 12.65 10.81
CA ASP A 37 -17.18 11.45 10.17
C ASP A 37 -16.68 11.22 8.74
N GLU A 38 -15.87 12.13 8.19
CA GLU A 38 -15.31 12.03 6.84
C GLU A 38 -13.84 11.57 6.87
N ALA A 39 -13.45 10.74 5.90
CA ALA A 39 -12.09 10.24 5.76
C ALA A 39 -11.41 10.92 4.56
N ILE A 40 -10.19 11.42 4.77
CA ILE A 40 -9.32 11.90 3.71
C ILE A 40 -8.53 10.70 3.19
N LEU A 41 -8.67 10.44 1.90
CA LEU A 41 -8.02 9.32 1.21
C LEU A 41 -6.66 9.72 0.65
N LYS A 42 -5.77 8.74 0.52
CA LYS A 42 -4.45 8.94 -0.07
C LYS A 42 -4.55 9.37 -1.54
N SER A 43 -5.53 8.85 -2.27
CA SER A 43 -5.78 9.25 -3.65
C SER A 43 -6.15 10.74 -3.79
N GLU A 44 -6.96 11.27 -2.87
CA GLU A 44 -7.36 12.68 -2.85
C GLU A 44 -6.18 13.60 -2.56
N VAL A 45 -5.33 13.23 -1.61
CA VAL A 45 -4.09 13.96 -1.32
C VAL A 45 -3.17 13.99 -2.55
N GLU A 46 -3.04 12.87 -3.26
CA GLU A 46 -2.24 12.81 -4.49
C GLU A 46 -2.82 13.63 -5.64
N GLU A 47 -4.14 13.70 -5.75
CA GLU A 47 -4.81 14.55 -6.74
C GLU A 47 -4.53 16.03 -6.45
N TYR A 48 -4.75 16.46 -5.21
CA TYR A 48 -4.48 17.84 -4.80
C TYR A 48 -2.99 18.22 -4.96
N ARG A 49 -2.09 17.28 -4.64
CA ARG A 49 -0.64 17.47 -4.85
C ARG A 49 -0.31 17.69 -6.33
N LYS A 50 -0.95 16.95 -7.24
CA LYS A 50 -0.75 17.14 -8.70
C LYS A 50 -1.23 18.52 -9.14
N ASP A 51 -2.37 18.97 -8.61
CA ASP A 51 -2.91 20.29 -8.95
C ASP A 51 -2.00 21.43 -8.50
N ILE A 52 -1.49 21.38 -7.26
CA ILE A 52 -0.48 22.33 -6.74
C ILE A 52 0.76 22.34 -7.63
N GLN A 53 1.25 21.14 -8.01
CA GLN A 53 2.41 21.00 -8.87
C GLN A 53 2.16 21.59 -10.27
N MET A 54 0.96 21.40 -10.84
CA MET A 54 0.55 22.02 -12.10
C MET A 54 0.48 23.54 -12.02
N GLN A 55 0.14 24.07 -10.84
CA GLN A 55 0.10 25.51 -10.56
C GLN A 55 1.49 26.10 -10.24
N ASN A 56 2.56 25.31 -10.31
CA ASN A 56 3.92 25.69 -9.90
C ASN A 56 3.99 26.24 -8.46
N GLN A 57 3.04 25.83 -7.61
CA GLN A 57 3.07 26.16 -6.19
C GLN A 57 4.05 25.24 -5.46
N ARG A 58 4.74 25.79 -4.46
CA ARG A 58 5.69 25.03 -3.65
C ARG A 58 5.01 24.61 -2.36
N ILE A 59 5.13 23.33 -2.03
CA ILE A 59 4.76 22.80 -0.70
C ILE A 59 6.02 22.81 0.15
N GLU A 60 5.96 23.45 1.30
CA GLU A 60 7.04 23.44 2.29
C GLU A 60 6.78 22.30 3.29
N GLY A 61 7.62 21.26 3.27
CA GLY A 61 7.51 20.11 4.17
C GLY A 61 6.90 18.86 3.52
N ASP A 62 6.34 17.98 4.36
CA ASP A 62 5.74 16.72 3.91
C ASP A 62 4.32 16.97 3.35
N PRO A 63 4.07 16.69 2.06
CA PRO A 63 2.75 16.89 1.46
C PRO A 63 1.66 16.03 2.11
N TYR A 64 1.98 14.86 2.66
CA TYR A 64 0.98 13.99 3.31
C TYR A 64 0.58 14.45 4.70
N CYS A 65 1.18 15.53 5.21
CA CYS A 65 0.76 16.19 6.45
C CYS A 65 0.07 17.52 6.13
N PHE A 66 0.71 18.34 5.30
CA PHE A 66 0.23 19.67 4.96
C PHE A 66 -1.09 19.66 4.17
N ILE A 67 -1.22 18.78 3.18
CA ILE A 67 -2.43 18.72 2.34
C ILE A 67 -3.65 18.26 3.15
N PRO A 68 -3.61 17.16 3.92
CA PRO A 68 -4.72 16.79 4.79
C PRO A 68 -5.13 17.90 5.76
N GLU A 69 -4.17 18.64 6.34
CA GLU A 69 -4.46 19.76 7.23
C GLU A 69 -5.26 20.86 6.51
N GLN A 70 -4.93 21.17 5.25
CA GLN A 70 -5.69 22.14 4.45
C GLN A 70 -7.09 21.64 4.04
N MET A 71 -7.23 20.34 3.81
CA MET A 71 -8.52 19.71 3.48
C MET A 71 -9.44 19.57 4.69
N ALA A 72 -8.87 19.55 5.90
CA ALA A 72 -9.59 19.35 7.16
C ALA A 72 -10.21 20.63 7.76
N ILE A 73 -10.25 21.73 7.01
CA ILE A 73 -10.77 23.04 7.43
C ILE A 73 -12.31 23.08 7.39
#